data_AF-B5W7B8-F1
#
_entry.id   AF-B5W7B8-F1
#
_cell.length_a   1.000
_cell.length_b   1.000
_cell.length_c   1.000
_cell.angle_alpha   90.00
_cell.angle_beta   90.00
_cell.angle_gamma   90.00
#
_symmetry.space_group_name_H-M   'P 1'
#
loop_
_entity.id
_entity.type
_entity.pdbx_description
1 polymer ?
#
loop_
_entity_poly.entity_id
_entity_poly.type
_entity_poly.pdbx_seq_one_letter_code
_entity_poly.pdbx_strand_id
1 'polypeptide(L)'
;MTAAVIFVIAILTLGGVIAVVSDRLGTKVGKARLSLFKMRPKKTAAVVTMATGTMLSALTLVILFATSKPLRRGVFTIDQIQDRLNQARRDLTHAQVEKHRVESELIQAQNELQAA
;
A
#
# COMPACT_ATOMS: atom_id res chain seq x y z
N MET A 1 -15.33 -9.30 14.66
CA MET A 1 -14.32 -8.51 15.42
C MET A 1 -13.30 -9.41 16.12
N THR A 2 -13.70 -10.53 16.72
CA THR A 2 -12.82 -11.51 17.39
C THR A 2 -11.69 -12.06 16.53
N ALA A 3 -11.96 -12.46 15.28
CA ALA A 3 -10.92 -13.01 14.40
C ALA A 3 -9.79 -12.00 14.10
N ALA A 4 -10.11 -10.70 13.94
CA ALA A 4 -9.12 -9.66 13.69
C ALA A 4 -8.20 -9.46 14.92
N VAL A 5 -8.77 -9.43 16.12
CA VAL A 5 -8.00 -9.30 17.38
C VAL A 5 -7.07 -10.50 17.56
N ILE A 6 -7.57 -11.72 17.34
CA ILE A 6 -6.76 -12.95 17.43
C ILE A 6 -5.61 -12.91 16.41
N PHE A 7 -5.87 -12.46 15.17
CA PHE A 7 -4.85 -12.37 14.13
C PHE A 7 -3.77 -11.33 14.45
N VAL A 8 -4.15 -10.18 15.00
CA VAL A 8 -3.21 -9.14 15.45
C VAL A 8 -2.32 -9.66 16.58
N ILE A 9 -2.91 -10.33 17.59
CA ILE A 9 -2.15 -10.95 18.68
C ILE A 9 -1.20 -12.02 18.15
N ALA A 10 -1.66 -12.86 17.21
CA ALA A 10 -0.83 -13.88 16.58
C ALA A 10 0.36 -13.27 15.81
N ILE A 11 0.15 -12.19 15.05
CA ILE A 11 1.24 -11.52 14.32
C ILE A 11 2.22 -10.85 15.28
N LEU A 12 1.74 -10.16 16.32
CA LEU A 12 2.60 -9.51 17.31
C LEU A 12 3.48 -10.51 18.06
N THR A 13 2.89 -11.62 18.50
CA THR A 13 3.63 -12.70 19.17
C THR A 13 4.66 -13.33 18.24
N LEU A 14 4.29 -13.63 16.99
CA LEU A 14 5.20 -14.18 15.99
C LEU A 14 6.35 -13.22 15.67
N GLY A 15 6.06 -11.93 15.50
CA GLY A 15 7.05 -10.88 15.28
C GLY A 15 8.04 -10.74 16.44
N GLY A 16 7.54 -10.81 17.68
CA GLY A 16 8.38 -10.80 18.89
C GLY A 16 9.32 -12.00 18.96
N VAL A 17 8.83 -13.20 18.65
CA VAL A 17 9.68 -14.41 18.59
C VAL A 17 10.76 -14.27 17.53
N ILE A 18 10.42 -13.77 16.34
CA ILE A 18 11.38 -13.59 15.24
C ILE A 18 12.44 -12.53 15.60
N ALA A 19 12.07 -11.47 16.33
CA ALA A 19 13.01 -10.45 16.79
C ALA A 19 14.10 -11.04 17.71
N VAL A 20 13.71 -11.90 18.67
CA VAL A 20 14.66 -12.58 19.57
C VAL A 20 15.57 -13.54 18.81
N VAL A 21 15.03 -14.27 17.83
CA VAL A 21 15.83 -15.18 16.99
C VAL A 21 16.85 -14.40 16.15
N SER A 22 16.44 -13.27 15.56
CA SER A 22 17.29 -12.40 14.74
C SER A 22 18.46 -11.81 15.54
N ASP A 23 18.22 -11.39 16.77
CA ASP A 23 19.27 -10.86 17.65
C ASP A 23 20.26 -11.95 18.11
N ARG A 24 19.76 -13.15 18.38
CA ARG A 24 20.63 -14.32 18.69
C ARG A 24 21.51 -14.72 17.51
N LEU A 25 21.00 -14.66 16.28
CA LEU A 25 21.78 -14.87 15.06
C LEU A 25 22.90 -13.84 14.96
N GLY A 26 22.59 -12.55 15.13
CA GLY A 26 23.56 -11.47 15.15
C GLY A 26 24.67 -11.67 16.18
N THR A 27 24.29 -12.04 17.41
CA THR A 27 25.24 -12.26 18.50
C THR A 27 26.13 -13.48 18.27
N LYS A 28 25.56 -14.58 17.73
CA LYS A 28 26.35 -15.77 17.36
C LYS A 28 27.35 -15.46 16.25
N VAL A 29 26.94 -14.72 15.23
CA VAL A 29 27.82 -14.30 14.13
C VAL A 29 28.94 -13.39 14.65
N GLY A 30 28.63 -12.47 15.58
CA GLY A 30 29.64 -11.63 16.23
C GLY A 30 30.62 -12.40 17.12
N LYS A 31 30.14 -13.40 17.88
CA LYS A 31 30.98 -14.25 18.73
C LYS A 31 31.85 -15.23 17.92
N ALA A 32 31.37 -15.69 16.77
CA ALA A 32 32.13 -16.54 15.84
C ALA A 32 33.32 -15.81 15.20
N ARG A 33 33.52 -14.51 15.49
CA ARG A 33 34.54 -13.65 14.89
C ARG A 33 34.55 -13.72 13.36
N LEU A 34 33.38 -13.94 12.77
CA LEU A 34 33.23 -13.95 11.33
C LEU A 34 33.60 -12.56 10.79
N SER A 35 34.51 -12.55 9.83
CA SER A 35 34.94 -11.37 9.11
C SER A 35 34.34 -11.44 7.72
N LEU A 36 33.33 -10.63 7.43
CA LEU A 36 32.94 -10.34 6.06
C LEU A 36 33.83 -9.21 5.56
N PHE A 37 34.41 -9.37 4.36
CA PHE A 37 35.13 -8.30 3.66
C PHE A 37 36.19 -7.57 4.52
N LYS A 38 36.95 -8.31 5.34
CA LYS A 38 38.00 -7.77 6.25
C LYS A 38 37.49 -6.78 7.32
N MET A 39 36.18 -6.75 7.62
CA MET A 39 35.64 -5.86 8.64
C MET A 39 35.86 -6.40 10.07
N ARG A 40 35.99 -5.49 11.05
CA ARG A 40 36.04 -5.87 12.48
C ARG A 40 34.78 -6.69 12.83
N PRO A 41 34.89 -7.83 13.53
CA PRO A 41 33.77 -8.74 13.79
C PRO A 41 32.51 -8.12 14.39
N LYS A 42 32.66 -7.08 15.24
CA LYS A 42 31.53 -6.31 15.79
C LYS A 42 30.69 -5.63 14.71
N LYS A 43 31.33 -5.09 13.67
CA LYS A 43 30.64 -4.43 12.55
C LYS A 43 30.02 -5.47 11.61
N THR A 44 30.70 -6.61 11.37
CA THR A 44 30.15 -7.71 10.59
C THR A 44 28.86 -8.26 11.22
N ALA A 45 28.84 -8.46 12.53
CA ALA A 45 27.63 -8.89 13.25
C ALA A 45 26.45 -7.94 13.01
N ALA A 46 26.68 -6.63 13.15
CA ALA A 46 25.63 -5.62 12.95
C ALA A 46 25.10 -5.61 11.50
N VAL A 47 25.97 -5.71 10.51
CA VAL A 47 25.57 -5.79 9.09
C VAL A 47 24.75 -7.04 8.81
N VAL A 48 25.15 -8.19 9.36
CA VAL A 48 24.42 -9.45 9.17
C VAL A 48 23.04 -9.40 9.86
N THR A 49 22.93 -8.82 11.05
CA THR A 49 21.63 -8.62 11.71
C THR A 49 20.72 -7.71 10.89
N MET A 50 21.22 -6.57 10.40
CA MET A 50 20.46 -5.67 9.54
C MET A 50 20.02 -6.35 8.24
N ALA A 51 20.91 -7.11 7.59
CA ALA A 51 20.60 -7.87 6.38
C ALA A 51 19.54 -8.96 6.61
N THR A 52 19.59 -9.63 7.77
CA THR A 52 18.58 -10.63 8.14
C THR A 52 17.21 -9.96 8.34
N GLY A 53 17.18 -8.82 9.02
CA GLY A 53 15.96 -8.03 9.21
C GLY A 53 15.38 -7.48 7.90
N THR A 54 16.22 -6.97 7.00
CA THR A 54 15.77 -6.48 5.70
C THR A 54 15.26 -7.62 4.82
N MET A 55 15.92 -8.78 4.83
CA MET A 55 15.50 -9.96 4.10
C MET A 55 14.15 -10.50 4.60
N LEU A 56 13.92 -10.49 5.92
CA LEU A 56 12.63 -10.88 6.50
C LEU A 56 11.49 -9.92 6.09
N SER A 57 11.74 -8.61 6.16
CA SER A 57 10.77 -7.61 5.72
C SER A 57 10.48 -7.72 4.22
N ALA A 58 11.52 -7.96 3.41
CA ALA A 58 11.37 -8.20 1.98
C ALA A 58 10.52 -9.45 1.71
N LEU A 59 10.77 -10.57 2.40
CA LEU A 59 9.96 -11.79 2.31
C LEU A 59 8.51 -11.54 2.67
N THR A 60 8.26 -10.79 3.75
CA THR A 60 6.90 -10.42 4.17
C THR A 60 6.19 -9.64 3.07
N LEU A 61 6.85 -8.61 2.50
CA LEU A 61 6.30 -7.82 1.40
C LEU A 61 6.06 -8.67 0.16
N VAL A 62 6.99 -9.57 -0.20
CA VAL A 62 6.85 -10.49 -1.33
C VAL A 62 5.60 -11.36 -1.16
N ILE A 63 5.42 -11.99 0.01
CA ILE A 63 4.25 -12.82 0.31
C ILE A 63 2.96 -11.99 0.23
N LEU A 64 2.99 -10.78 0.80
CA LEU A 64 1.84 -9.87 0.81
C LEU A 64 1.43 -9.45 -0.61
N PHE A 65 2.39 -9.07 -1.46
CA PHE A 65 2.14 -8.72 -2.86
C PHE A 65 1.76 -9.91 -3.74
N ALA A 66 2.27 -11.11 -3.43
CA ALA A 66 1.90 -12.35 -4.12
C ALA A 66 0.44 -12.72 -3.84
N THR A 67 0.02 -12.61 -2.56
CA THR A 67 -1.30 -13.05 -2.11
C THR A 67 -2.39 -11.98 -2.33
N SER A 68 -2.04 -10.69 -2.25
CA SER A 68 -3.00 -9.58 -2.29
C SER A 68 -3.01 -8.82 -3.62
N LYS A 69 -3.99 -9.14 -4.48
CA LYS A 69 -4.29 -8.36 -5.70
C LYS A 69 -4.60 -6.89 -5.42
N PRO A 70 -5.33 -6.51 -4.34
CA PRO A 70 -5.58 -5.11 -4.00
C PRO A 70 -4.28 -4.35 -3.71
N LEU A 71 -3.34 -4.92 -2.97
CA LEU A 71 -2.07 -4.25 -2.63
C LEU A 71 -1.19 -4.07 -3.86
N ARG A 72 -1.12 -5.07 -4.75
CA ARG A 72 -0.40 -4.93 -6.01
C ARG A 72 -1.00 -3.83 -6.89
N ARG A 73 -2.33 -3.80 -7.06
CA ARG A 73 -2.98 -2.74 -7.84
C ARG A 73 -2.84 -1.37 -7.18
N GLY A 74 -3.00 -1.29 -5.86
CA GLY A 74 -2.92 -0.02 -5.13
C GLY A 74 -1.57 0.66 -5.26
N VAL A 75 -0.47 -0.10 -5.16
CA VAL A 75 0.89 0.46 -5.27
C VAL A 75 1.27 0.82 -6.70
N PHE A 76 0.90 0.01 -7.69
CA PHE A 76 1.35 0.20 -9.09
C PHE A 76 0.37 0.96 -9.99
N THR A 77 -0.86 1.23 -9.55
CA THR A 77 -1.93 1.78 -10.41
C THR A 77 -2.51 3.08 -9.85
N ILE A 78 -1.83 3.70 -8.87
CA ILE A 78 -2.34 4.89 -8.18
C ILE A 78 -2.62 6.04 -9.15
N ASP A 79 -1.73 6.26 -10.12
CA ASP A 79 -1.86 7.33 -11.11
C ASP A 79 -3.08 7.10 -12.03
N GLN A 80 -3.25 5.87 -12.53
CA GLN A 80 -4.40 5.53 -13.38
C GLN A 80 -5.74 5.66 -12.64
N ILE A 81 -5.77 5.36 -11.34
CA ILE A 81 -6.96 5.55 -10.51
C ILE A 81 -7.26 7.05 -10.35
N GLN A 82 -6.23 7.86 -10.14
CA GLN A 82 -6.36 9.32 -10.04
C GLN A 82 -6.87 9.92 -11.36
N ASP A 83 -6.33 9.47 -12.49
CA ASP A 83 -6.74 9.93 -13.83
C ASP A 83 -8.19 9.56 -14.15
N ARG A 84 -8.61 8.32 -13.84
CA ARG A 84 -10.00 7.88 -13.99
C ARG A 84 -10.94 8.69 -13.11
N LEU A 85 -10.54 9.00 -11.88
CA LEU A 85 -11.32 9.87 -10.99
C LEU A 85 -11.46 11.28 -11.56
N ASN A 86 -10.38 11.83 -12.11
CA ASN A 86 -10.38 13.16 -12.72
C ASN A 86 -11.24 13.20 -13.99
N GLN A 87 -11.16 12.17 -14.85
CA GLN A 87 -12.04 12.00 -16.01
C GLN A 87 -13.50 11.92 -15.59
N ALA A 88 -13.83 11.01 -14.67
CA ALA A 88 -15.20 10.84 -14.21
C ALA A 88 -15.79 12.13 -13.62
N ARG A 89 -14.98 12.93 -12.90
CA ARG A 89 -15.40 14.25 -12.42
C ARG A 89 -15.70 15.22 -13.55
N ARG A 90 -14.86 15.28 -14.59
CA ARG A 90 -15.10 16.13 -15.76
C ARG A 90 -16.36 15.71 -16.50
N ASP A 91 -16.53 14.42 -16.75
CA ASP A 91 -17.70 13.89 -17.44
C ASP A 91 -18.99 14.21 -16.68
N LEU A 92 -18.95 14.11 -15.35
CA LEU A 92 -20.07 14.47 -14.48
C LEU A 92 -20.40 15.96 -14.56
N THR A 93 -19.38 16.83 -14.56
CA THR A 93 -19.57 18.28 -14.74
C THR A 93 -20.15 18.60 -16.12
N HIS A 94 -19.65 17.96 -17.19
CA HIS A 94 -20.20 18.15 -18.54
C HIS A 94 -21.66 17.72 -18.63
N ALA A 95 -22.00 16.55 -18.10
CA ALA A 95 -23.38 16.06 -18.07
C ALA A 95 -24.31 17.00 -17.28
N GLN A 96 -23.83 17.61 -16.19
CA GLN A 96 -24.61 18.60 -15.44
C GLN A 96 -24.86 19.88 -16.24
N VAL A 97 -23.85 20.38 -16.97
CA VAL A 97 -23.99 21.56 -17.84
C VAL A 97 -24.97 21.29 -18.97
N GLU A 98 -24.84 20.14 -19.65
CA GLU A 98 -25.74 19.70 -20.71
C GLU A 98 -27.19 19.64 -20.21
N LYS A 99 -27.39 19.04 -19.04
CA LYS A 99 -28.70 18.93 -18.40
C LYS A 99 -29.32 20.31 -18.16
N HIS A 100 -28.58 21.24 -17.57
CA HIS A 100 -29.08 22.60 -17.32
C HIS A 100 -29.38 23.36 -18.61
N ARG A 101 -28.59 23.16 -19.66
CA ARG A 101 -28.86 23.74 -20.96
C ARG A 101 -30.20 23.24 -21.52
N VAL A 102 -30.40 21.93 -21.54
CA VAL A 102 -31.66 21.31 -22.01
C VAL A 102 -32.85 21.77 -21.18
N GLU A 103 -32.71 21.86 -19.85
CA GLU A 103 -33.76 22.41 -18.98
C GLU A 103 -34.10 23.86 -19.33
N SER A 104 -33.10 24.70 -19.62
CA SER A 104 -33.32 26.10 -20.01
C SER A 104 -34.01 26.24 -21.37
N GLU A 105 -33.62 25.43 -22.35
CA GLU A 105 -34.24 25.39 -23.68
C GLU A 105 -35.70 24.90 -23.59
N LEU A 106 -35.97 23.91 -22.73
CA LEU A 106 -37.33 23.43 -22.48
C LEU A 106 -38.21 24.53 -21.87
N ILE A 107 -37.70 25.27 -20.89
CA ILE A 107 -38.43 26.39 -20.26
C ILE A 107 -38.72 27.48 -21.30
N GLN A 108 -37.75 27.81 -22.16
CA GLN A 108 -37.95 28.79 -23.23
C GLN A 108 -39.03 28.35 -24.21
N ALA A 109 -38.96 27.12 -24.71
CA ALA A 109 -39.97 26.57 -25.62
C ALA A 109 -41.38 26.52 -25.00
N GLN A 110 -41.47 26.21 -23.69
CA GLN A 110 -42.74 26.25 -22.96
C GLN A 110 -43.30 27.67 -22.86
N ASN A 111 -42.45 28.66 -22.58
CA ASN A 111 -42.86 30.06 -22.50
C ASN A 111 -43.32 30.59 -23.87
N GLU A 112 -42.64 30.22 -24.96
CA GLU A 112 -43.04 30.58 -26.33
C GLU A 112 -44.40 30.00 -26.71
N LEU A 113 -44.68 28.74 -26.34
CA LEU A 113 -45.98 28.10 -26.56
C LEU A 113 -47.12 28.71 -25.74
N GLN A 114 -46.83 29.27 -24.55
CA GLN A 114 -47.83 29.94 -23.72
C GLN A 114 -48.09 31.40 -24.14
N ALA A 115 -47.16 32.01 -24.88
CA ALA A 115 -47.27 33.38 -25.38
C ALA A 115 -47.96 33.49 -26.76
N ALA A 116 -48.22 32.35 -27.42
CA ALA A 116 -48.95 32.22 -28.68
C ALA A 116 -50.43 31.91 -28.43
#